data_AF-A0A918ZHX9-F1
#
_entry.id   AF-A0A918ZHX9-F1
#
_cell.length_a   1.000
_cell.length_b   1.000
_cell.length_c   1.000
_cell.angle_alpha   90.00
_cell.angle_beta   90.00
_cell.angle_gamma   90.00
#
_symmetry.space_group_name_H-M   'P 1'
#
loop_
_entity.id
_entity.type
_entity.pdbx_description
1 polymer ?
#
loop_
_entity_poly.entity_id
_entity_poly.type
_entity_poly.pdbx_seq_one_letter_code
_entity_poly.pdbx_strand_id
1 'polypeptide(L)' 'MRKVISALGLTGLLAAAALLLAPSAQAAGYVYVGMYPSAAACDTAGKDYVARGQAVSYFCDATPTAARLSIWV' A
#
# COMPACT_ATOMS: atom_id res chain seq x y z
N MET A 1 -8.93 6.94 57.29
CA MET A 1 -7.81 6.50 56.43
C MET A 1 -8.19 6.80 54.98
N ARG A 2 -7.40 7.61 54.26
CA ARG A 2 -7.61 8.00 52.86
C ARG A 2 -7.15 6.89 51.92
N LYS A 3 -7.96 6.48 50.94
CA LYS A 3 -7.51 5.74 49.76
C LYS A 3 -8.06 6.44 48.51
N VAL A 4 -7.36 7.47 48.07
CA VAL A 4 -7.52 8.04 46.73
C VAL A 4 -6.67 7.16 45.83
N ILE A 5 -7.30 6.21 45.13
CA ILE A 5 -6.61 5.36 44.16
C ILE A 5 -6.59 6.11 42.84
N SER A 6 -5.37 6.43 42.42
CA SER A 6 -5.00 7.25 41.27
C SER A 6 -5.69 6.82 39.97
N ALA A 7 -6.58 7.68 39.46
CA ALA A 7 -7.24 7.53 38.15
C ALA A 7 -6.33 7.91 36.96
N LEU A 8 -5.06 8.25 37.20
CA LEU A 8 -4.11 8.70 36.16
C LEU A 8 -3.56 7.57 35.27
N GLY A 9 -3.84 6.30 35.58
CA GLY A 9 -3.33 5.17 34.80
C GLY A 9 -4.13 4.85 33.52
N LEU A 10 -5.42 5.20 33.47
CA LEU A 10 -6.28 4.78 32.34
C LEU A 10 -6.07 5.58 31.05
N THR A 11 -5.61 6.82 31.13
CA THR A 11 -5.40 7.68 29.95
C THR A 11 -4.20 7.23 29.11
N GLY A 12 -3.15 6.68 29.74
CA GLY A 12 -1.96 6.19 29.03
C GLY A 12 -2.22 4.95 28.17
N LEU A 13 -3.08 4.04 28.64
CA LEU A 13 -3.44 2.82 27.89
C LEU A 13 -4.31 3.11 26.66
N LEU A 14 -5.19 4.11 26.74
CA LEU A 14 -6.03 4.53 25.61
C LEU A 14 -5.22 5.19 24.49
N ALA A 15 -4.18 5.97 24.84
CA ALA A 15 -3.30 6.58 23.85
C ALA A 15 -2.45 5.53 23.09
N ALA A 16 -2.03 4.45 23.76
CA ALA A 16 -1.29 3.36 23.12
C ALA A 16 -2.17 2.54 22.16
N ALA A 17 -3.45 2.35 22.48
CA ALA A 17 -4.40 1.63 21.61
C ALA A 17 -4.70 2.38 20.30
N ALA A 18 -4.67 3.72 20.31
CA ALA A 18 -4.89 4.52 19.10
C ALA A 18 -3.74 4.40 18.08
N LEU A 19 -2.51 4.15 18.52
CA LEU A 19 -1.35 3.93 17.63
C LEU A 19 -1.39 2.57 16.93
N LEU A 20 -2.09 1.57 17.50
CA LEU A 20 -2.24 0.23 16.93
C LEU A 20 -3.32 0.17 15.82
N LEU A 21 -4.15 1.21 15.69
CA LEU A 21 -5.17 1.34 14.66
C LEU A 21 -4.72 2.23 13.49
N ALA A 22 -3.51 2.78 13.54
CA ALA A 22 -2.96 3.48 12.40
C ALA A 22 -2.81 2.47 11.25
N PRO A 23 -3.37 2.74 10.06
CA PRO A 23 -3.05 1.93 8.88
C PRO A 23 -1.54 1.88 8.79
N SER A 24 -0.98 0.67 8.78
CA SER A 24 0.45 0.47 8.61
C SER A 24 0.90 1.37 7.48
N ALA A 25 1.96 2.17 7.66
CA ALA A 25 2.52 2.92 6.54
C ALA A 25 2.99 1.90 5.50
N GLN A 26 2.11 1.52 4.57
CA GLN A 26 2.48 0.66 3.46
C GLN A 26 3.45 1.50 2.64
N ALA A 27 4.63 0.95 2.36
CA ALA A 27 5.62 1.64 1.56
C ALA A 27 4.98 2.02 0.22
N ALA A 28 4.65 3.31 0.08
CA ALA A 28 4.09 3.85 -1.13
C ALA A 28 5.16 3.71 -2.22
N GLY A 29 4.96 2.73 -3.09
CA GLY A 29 6.00 2.23 -3.98
C GLY A 29 5.40 1.43 -5.12
N TYR A 30 6.10 1.41 -6.26
CA TYR A 30 5.72 0.56 -7.36
C TYR A 30 5.93 -0.91 -6.99
N VAL A 31 4.83 -1.67 -7.03
CA VAL A 31 4.81 -3.12 -6.83
C VAL A 31 4.97 -3.80 -8.18
N TYR A 32 5.95 -4.70 -8.30
CA TYR A 32 6.13 -5.51 -9.49
C TYR A 32 4.96 -6.50 -9.66
N VAL A 33 4.37 -6.55 -10.85
CA VAL A 33 3.25 -7.43 -11.17
C VAL A 33 3.68 -8.61 -12.03
N GLY A 34 4.45 -8.36 -13.09
CA GLY A 34 4.79 -9.40 -14.06
C GLY A 34 5.55 -8.91 -15.28
N MET A 35 5.96 -9.87 -16.11
CA MET A 35 6.59 -9.65 -17.42
C MET A 35 5.59 -9.98 -18.54
N TYR A 36 5.59 -9.13 -19.57
CA TYR A 36 4.73 -9.23 -20.74
C TYR A 36 5.58 -9.32 -22.01
N PRO A 37 5.09 -10.00 -23.06
CA PRO A 37 5.87 -10.22 -24.29
C PRO A 37 6.08 -8.94 -25.13
N SER A 38 5.32 -7.88 -24.86
CA SER A 38 5.42 -6.62 -25.59
C SER A 38 4.97 -5.43 -24.73
N ALA A 39 5.39 -4.22 -25.10
CA ALA A 39 4.96 -2.99 -24.46
C ALA A 39 3.43 -2.80 -24.53
N ALA A 40 2.80 -3.19 -25.65
CA ALA A 40 1.34 -3.10 -25.81
C ALA A 40 0.57 -4.04 -24.87
N ALA A 41 1.09 -5.26 -24.65
CA ALA A 41 0.50 -6.20 -23.68
C ALA A 41 0.65 -5.69 -22.24
N CYS A 42 1.81 -5.11 -21.90
CA CYS A 42 2.03 -4.48 -20.61
C CYS A 42 1.07 -3.30 -20.37
N ASP A 43 0.91 -2.42 -21.37
CA ASP A 43 0.04 -1.24 -21.27
C ASP A 43 -1.43 -1.62 -21.11
N THR A 44 -1.88 -2.64 -21.86
CA THR A 44 -3.25 -3.18 -21.74
C THR A 44 -3.51 -3.72 -20.33
N ALA A 45 -2.55 -4.47 -19.77
CA ALA A 45 -2.67 -4.98 -18.42
C ALA A 45 -2.64 -3.86 -17.37
N GLY A 46 -1.73 -2.89 -17.49
CA GLY A 46 -1.65 -1.76 -16.57
C GLY A 46 -2.94 -0.93 -16.54
N LYS A 47 -3.55 -0.68 -17.70
CA LYS A 47 -4.86 -0.02 -17.79
C LYS A 47 -5.97 -0.81 -17.12
N ASP A 48 -5.97 -2.13 -17.22
CA ASP A 48 -6.95 -2.99 -16.54
C ASP A 48 -6.83 -2.88 -15.01
N TYR A 49 -5.61 -2.85 -14.45
CA TYR A 49 -5.40 -2.60 -13.01
C TYR A 49 -5.97 -1.26 -12.56
N VAL A 50 -5.76 -0.19 -13.33
CA VAL A 50 -6.32 1.14 -13.03
C VAL A 50 -7.84 1.15 -13.17
N ALA A 51 -8.38 0.54 -14.23
CA ALA A 51 -9.82 0.46 -14.46
C ALA A 51 -10.56 -0.32 -13.37
N ARG A 52 -9.91 -1.32 -12.77
CA ARG A 52 -10.44 -2.09 -11.63
C ARG A 52 -10.25 -1.40 -10.27
N GLY A 53 -9.62 -0.21 -10.24
CA GLY A 53 -9.29 0.48 -8.99
C GLY A 53 -8.24 -0.24 -8.15
N GLN A 54 -7.49 -1.17 -8.75
CA GLN A 54 -6.43 -1.93 -8.08
C GLN A 54 -5.08 -1.22 -8.14
N ALA A 55 -4.97 -0.13 -8.90
CA ALA A 55 -3.80 0.72 -8.98
C ALA A 55 -4.19 2.18 -9.26
N VAL A 56 -3.45 3.14 -8.71
CA VAL A 56 -3.55 4.58 -9.02
C VAL A 56 -2.81 4.90 -10.33
N SER A 57 -1.68 4.22 -10.56
CA SER A 57 -0.89 4.35 -11.78
C SER A 57 -0.13 3.05 -12.08
N TYR A 58 0.42 2.96 -13.28
CA TYR A 58 1.26 1.84 -13.69
C TYR A 58 2.48 2.33 -14.49
N PHE A 59 3.51 1.50 -14.52
CA PHE A 59 4.73 1.71 -15.27
C PHE A 59 5.09 0.45 -16.06
N CYS A 60 5.44 0.63 -17.34
CA CYS A 60 5.91 -0.43 -18.21
C CYS A 60 7.36 -0.18 -18.60
N ASP A 61 8.27 -0.95 -18.00
CA ASP A 61 9.70 -0.95 -18.29
C ASP A 61 9.95 -1.84 -19.52
N ALA A 62 9.92 -1.25 -20.71
CA ALA A 62 9.98 -1.98 -21.98
C ALA A 62 11.42 -2.18 -22.47
N THR A 63 11.73 -3.44 -22.81
CA THR A 63 12.93 -3.86 -23.54
C THR A 63 12.52 -4.40 -24.92
N PRO A 64 13.45 -4.63 -25.86
CA PRO A 64 13.12 -5.13 -27.19
C PRO A 64 12.39 -6.48 -27.21
N THR A 65 12.51 -7.28 -26.16
CA THR A 65 12.00 -8.66 -26.10
C THR A 65 10.91 -8.87 -25.04
N ALA A 66 10.73 -7.93 -24.11
CA ALA A 66 9.75 -8.04 -23.03
C ALA A 66 9.47 -6.67 -22.39
N ALA A 67 8.36 -6.54 -21.68
CA ALA A 67 8.02 -5.37 -20.88
C ALA A 67 7.64 -5.78 -19.46
N ARG A 68 8.24 -5.14 -18.46
CA ARG A 68 7.94 -5.38 -17.05
C ARG A 68 6.90 -4.37 -16.56
N LEU A 69 5.81 -4.90 -15.98
CA LEU A 69 4.76 -4.11 -15.37
C LEU A 69 5.01 -3.94 -13.87
N SER A 70 4.92 -2.69 -13.41
CA SER A 70 4.80 -2.35 -12.00
C SER A 70 3.62 -1.41 -11.77
N ILE A 71 2.91 -1.55 -10.66
CA ILE A 71 1.72 -0.75 -10.33
C ILE A 71 1.91 0.02 -9.02
N TRP A 72 1.27 1.17 -8.90
CA TRP A 72 1.20 1.93 -7.67
C TRP A 72 -0.14 1.71 -7.00
N VAL A 73 -0.15 1.19 -5.77
CA VAL A 73 -1.34 0.90 -4.97
C VAL A 73 -1.48 1.86 -3.79
#